data_AF-A0AAV5TBE5-F1
#
_entry.id   AF-A0AAV5TBE5-F1
#
_cell.length_a   1.000
_cell.length_b   1.000
_cell.length_c   1.000
_cell.angle_alpha   90.00
_cell.angle_beta   90.00
_cell.angle_gamma   90.00
#
_symmetry.space_group_name_H-M   'P 1'
#
loop_
_entity.id
_entity.type
_entity.pdbx_description
1 polymer ?
#
loop_
_entity_poly.entity_id
_entity_poly.type
_entity_poly.pdbx_seq_one_letter_code
_entity_poly.pdbx_strand_id
1 'polypeptide(L)'
;LSLPNVFLRDLMRRMTIKDRSRLRLTCRAFEKLVTETHAGYFDKGSIFTYYETRAVDGGFQNNITSEMVVVYFGDAQFKIDSQSAMEFTRMRNRLFSGISFAKFEIRLTADSVPLEFTRNLIDNFKIGAIQLFVESELQFTNALLLMADFASSKHIVIFK
;
A
#
# COMPACT_ATOMS: atom_id res chain seq x y z
N LEU A 1 3.56 26.44 -13.06
CA LEU A 1 3.92 25.47 -14.12
C LEU A 1 3.45 26.06 -15.44
N SER A 2 4.34 26.25 -16.41
CA SER A 2 4.06 26.91 -17.71
C SER A 2 3.77 25.92 -18.85
N LEU A 3 3.93 24.62 -18.61
CA LEU A 3 3.63 23.58 -19.60
C LEU A 3 2.12 23.38 -19.74
N PRO A 4 1.60 23.18 -20.97
CA PRO A 4 0.21 22.78 -21.18
C PRO A 4 -0.14 21.47 -20.44
N ASN A 5 -1.38 21.37 -19.97
CA ASN A 5 -1.86 20.24 -19.16
C ASN A 5 -1.66 18.87 -19.83
N VAL A 6 -1.75 18.79 -21.16
CA VAL A 6 -1.54 17.54 -21.91
C VAL A 6 -0.13 16.99 -21.72
N PHE A 7 0.90 17.85 -21.78
CA PHE A 7 2.29 17.45 -21.57
C PHE A 7 2.55 17.07 -20.12
N LEU A 8 1.97 17.81 -19.16
CA LEU A 8 2.07 17.46 -17.75
C LEU A 8 1.47 16.08 -17.47
N ARG A 9 0.32 15.74 -18.06
CA ARG A 9 -0.30 14.42 -17.91
C ARG A 9 0.55 13.31 -18.53
N ASP A 10 1.12 13.54 -19.71
CA ASP A 10 1.98 12.57 -20.37
C ASP A 10 3.31 12.37 -19.63
N LEU A 11 3.89 13.45 -19.09
CA LEU A 11 5.03 13.36 -18.18
C LEU A 11 4.68 12.51 -16.97
N MET A 12 3.59 12.86 -16.27
CA MET A 12 3.16 12.14 -15.08
C MET A 12 2.94 10.65 -15.35
N ARG A 13 2.37 10.26 -16.49
CA ARG A 13 2.18 8.85 -16.89
C ARG A 13 3.47 8.06 -17.01
N ARG A 14 4.59 8.70 -17.35
CA ARG A 14 5.90 8.05 -17.50
C ARG A 14 6.71 8.00 -16.21
N MET A 15 6.30 8.75 -15.19
CA MET A 15 7.00 8.81 -13.91
C MET A 15 6.65 7.64 -13.01
N THR A 16 7.66 7.14 -12.32
CA THR A 16 7.50 6.12 -11.27
C THR A 16 6.85 6.70 -10.01
N ILE A 17 6.40 5.86 -9.06
CA ILE A 17 5.85 6.34 -7.79
C ILE A 17 6.93 7.06 -6.99
N LYS A 18 8.18 6.58 -7.02
CA LYS A 18 9.31 7.25 -6.38
C LYS A 18 9.57 8.63 -6.98
N ASP A 19 9.57 8.74 -8.32
CA ASP A 19 9.81 10.03 -8.98
C ASP A 19 8.71 11.04 -8.64
N ARG A 20 7.45 10.62 -8.60
CA ARG A 20 6.34 11.50 -8.23
C ARG A 20 6.38 11.92 -6.77
N SER A 21 6.80 11.01 -5.89
CA SER A 21 7.05 11.33 -4.48
C SER A 21 8.08 12.45 -4.36
N ARG A 22 9.20 12.33 -5.09
CA ARG A 22 10.26 13.35 -5.12
C ARG A 22 9.78 14.66 -5.74
N LEU A 23 9.07 14.59 -6.86
CA LEU A 23 8.56 15.76 -7.57
C LEU A 23 7.64 16.59 -6.69
N ARG A 24 6.78 15.94 -5.89
CA ARG A 24 5.89 16.64 -4.96
C ARG A 24 6.65 17.46 -3.91
N LEU A 25 7.80 17.00 -3.44
CA LEU A 25 8.60 17.69 -2.42
C LEU A 25 9.26 18.97 -2.95
N THR A 26 9.19 19.25 -4.25
CA THR A 26 9.83 20.43 -4.84
C THR A 26 9.06 21.73 -4.57
N CYS A 27 7.74 21.77 -4.83
CA CYS A 27 6.88 22.92 -4.51
C CYS A 27 5.38 22.59 -4.51
N ARG A 28 4.55 23.50 -3.97
CA ARG A 28 3.07 23.35 -3.91
C ARG A 28 2.40 23.11 -5.26
N ALA A 29 2.94 23.67 -6.36
CA ALA A 29 2.38 23.47 -7.68
C ALA A 29 2.59 22.03 -8.18
N PHE A 30 3.75 21.44 -7.91
CA PHE A 30 4.04 20.05 -8.22
C PHE A 30 3.32 19.09 -7.28
N GLU A 31 3.18 19.44 -6.01
CA GLU A 31 2.31 18.72 -5.08
C GLU A 31 0.89 18.59 -5.66
N LYS A 32 0.28 19.72 -6.04
CA LYS A 32 -1.06 19.75 -6.62
C LYS A 32 -1.14 18.91 -7.89
N LEU A 33 -0.15 19.04 -8.78
CA LEU A 33 -0.08 18.26 -10.02
C LEU A 33 -0.05 16.74 -9.73
N VAL A 34 0.77 16.31 -8.78
CA VAL A 34 0.90 14.90 -8.41
C VAL A 34 -0.40 14.36 -7.80
N THR A 35 -1.07 15.14 -6.94
CA THR A 35 -2.33 14.71 -6.31
C THR A 35 -3.52 14.65 -7.26
N GLU A 36 -3.55 15.51 -8.28
CA GLU A 36 -4.67 15.62 -9.22
C GLU A 36 -4.51 14.72 -10.44
N THR A 37 -3.37 14.06 -10.60
CA THR A 37 -3.13 13.15 -11.74
C THR A 37 -3.23 11.69 -11.33
N HIS A 38 -3.87 10.91 -12.19
CA HIS A 38 -4.04 9.47 -12.00
C HIS A 38 -2.66 8.81 -11.91
N ALA A 39 -2.38 8.19 -10.76
CA ALA A 39 -1.10 7.57 -10.50
C ALA A 39 -0.81 6.37 -11.42
N GLY A 40 -1.82 5.87 -12.12
CA GLY A 40 -1.63 4.97 -13.25
C GLY A 40 -2.00 3.54 -12.90
N TYR A 41 -1.59 2.64 -13.77
CA TYR A 41 -1.86 1.23 -13.67
C TYR A 41 -0.56 0.47 -13.37
N PHE A 42 -0.65 -0.47 -12.45
CA PHE A 42 0.45 -1.34 -12.05
C PHE A 42 0.01 -2.79 -12.16
N ASP A 43 0.88 -3.66 -12.67
CA ASP A 43 0.55 -5.07 -12.80
C ASP A 43 0.30 -5.74 -11.44
N LYS A 44 1.05 -5.32 -10.42
CA LYS A 44 0.99 -5.90 -9.09
C LYS A 44 1.22 -4.87 -7.97
N GLY A 45 0.48 -5.02 -6.89
CA GLY A 45 0.74 -4.42 -5.58
C GLY A 45 0.67 -5.48 -4.48
N SER A 46 1.21 -5.18 -3.30
CA SER A 46 1.10 -6.12 -2.18
C SER A 46 1.25 -5.47 -0.81
N ILE A 47 0.62 -6.08 0.18
CA ILE A 47 0.91 -5.86 1.60
C ILE A 47 1.26 -7.16 2.30
N PHE A 48 2.25 -7.10 3.18
CA PHE A 48 2.55 -8.21 4.05
C PHE A 48 3.19 -7.77 5.36
N THR A 49 3.14 -8.64 6.35
CA THR A 49 3.80 -8.45 7.65
C THR A 49 5.10 -9.25 7.72
N TYR A 50 6.07 -8.73 8.45
CA TYR A 50 7.24 -9.49 8.90
C TYR A 50 7.71 -8.99 10.27
N TYR A 51 8.40 -9.83 11.01
CA TYR A 51 9.02 -9.44 12.28
C TYR A 51 10.44 -8.93 12.02
N GLU A 52 10.70 -7.66 12.34
CA GLU A 52 12.04 -7.10 12.31
C GLU A 52 12.72 -7.36 13.66
N THR A 53 13.86 -8.04 13.64
CA THR A 53 14.70 -8.24 14.83
C THR A 53 15.81 -7.20 14.78
N ARG A 54 15.89 -6.33 15.78
CA ARG A 54 17.03 -5.41 15.95
C ARG A 54 18.00 -5.99 16.96
N ALA A 55 19.25 -6.19 16.54
CA ALA A 55 20.33 -6.45 17.46
C ALA A 55 20.56 -5.17 18.28
N VAL A 56 20.45 -5.27 19.60
CA VAL A 56 20.88 -4.21 20.50
C VAL A 56 22.38 -4.42 20.70
N ASP A 57 23.20 -3.43 20.33
CA ASP A 57 24.64 -3.46 20.56
C ASP A 57 24.91 -3.70 22.06
N GLY A 58 25.68 -4.75 22.40
CA GLY A 58 26.22 -4.91 23.75
C GLY A 58 25.89 -6.21 24.49
N GLY A 59 25.24 -7.19 23.87
CA GLY A 59 25.21 -8.56 24.39
C GLY A 59 23.82 -9.11 24.67
N PHE A 60 23.78 -10.44 24.57
CA PHE A 60 22.63 -11.32 24.78
C PHE A 60 21.69 -10.86 25.90
N GLN A 61 20.57 -10.21 25.54
CA GLN A 61 19.22 -10.43 26.06
C GLN A 61 18.32 -9.25 25.65
N ASN A 62 17.16 -9.58 25.07
CA ASN A 62 16.08 -8.69 24.61
C ASN A 62 16.19 -8.25 23.14
N ASN A 63 16.02 -9.23 22.23
CA ASN A 63 15.60 -8.93 20.87
C ASN A 63 14.23 -8.24 20.93
N ILE A 64 14.18 -6.93 20.68
CA ILE A 64 12.91 -6.26 20.41
C ILE A 64 12.48 -6.70 19.02
N THR A 65 11.48 -7.58 18.95
CA THR A 65 10.79 -7.92 17.72
C THR A 65 9.67 -6.92 17.50
N SER A 66 9.85 -6.03 16.53
CA SER A 66 8.79 -5.15 16.07
C SER A 66 8.10 -5.78 14.87
N GLU A 67 6.78 -5.86 14.91
CA GLU A 67 6.01 -6.25 13.75
C GLU A 67 5.93 -5.09 12.77
N MET A 68 6.34 -5.34 11.54
CA MET A 68 6.38 -4.34 10.48
C MET A 68 5.39 -4.73 9.37
N VAL A 69 4.61 -3.75 8.91
CA VAL A 69 3.80 -3.85 7.70
C VAL A 69 4.60 -3.30 6.54
N VAL A 70 4.74 -4.08 5.48
CA VAL A 70 5.38 -3.66 4.22
C VAL A 70 4.33 -3.53 3.15
N VAL A 71 4.37 -2.39 2.48
CA VAL A 71 3.45 -2.06 1.40
C VAL A 71 4.25 -1.78 0.13
N TYR A 72 3.92 -2.48 -0.96
CA TYR A 72 4.52 -2.29 -2.28
C TYR A 72 3.52 -1.68 -3.25
N PHE A 73 3.91 -0.56 -3.86
CA PHE A 73 3.17 0.13 -4.91
C PHE A 73 4.08 0.39 -6.10
N GLY A 74 3.99 -0.45 -7.15
CA GLY A 74 4.91 -0.36 -8.27
C GLY A 74 6.36 -0.50 -7.83
N ASP A 75 7.16 0.55 -8.01
CA ASP A 75 8.57 0.60 -7.66
C ASP A 75 8.85 1.11 -6.23
N ALA A 76 7.80 1.52 -5.48
CA ALA A 76 7.92 2.04 -4.13
C ALA A 76 7.63 0.97 -3.07
N GLN A 77 8.41 1.02 -1.99
CA GLN A 77 8.26 0.17 -0.81
C GLN A 77 8.15 1.07 0.42
N PHE A 78 7.16 0.80 1.26
CA PHE A 78 6.95 1.48 2.53
C PHE A 78 7.00 0.45 3.65
N LYS A 79 7.84 0.69 4.65
CA LYS A 79 7.90 -0.09 5.88
C LYS A 79 7.25 0.74 6.97
N ILE A 80 6.25 0.18 7.63
CA ILE A 80 5.38 0.91 8.54
C ILE A 80 5.29 0.08 9.81
N ASP A 81 5.54 0.71 10.94
CA ASP A 81 5.22 0.12 12.23
C ASP A 81 3.69 -0.03 12.34
N SER A 82 3.21 -1.15 12.89
CA SER A 82 1.77 -1.43 12.96
C SER A 82 0.98 -0.35 13.70
N GLN A 83 1.59 0.38 14.65
CA GLN A 83 0.95 1.49 15.36
C GLN A 83 0.79 2.74 14.48
N SER A 84 1.68 2.95 13.51
CA SER A 84 1.64 4.09 12.56
C SER A 84 0.84 3.79 11.28
N ALA A 85 0.23 2.60 11.18
CA ALA A 85 -0.43 2.12 9.98
C ALA A 85 -1.56 3.05 9.51
N MET A 86 -2.39 3.55 10.43
CA MET A 86 -3.48 4.46 10.11
C MET A 86 -3.01 5.85 9.63
N GLU A 87 -1.94 6.38 10.23
CA GLU A 87 -1.33 7.63 9.79
C GLU A 87 -0.73 7.51 8.39
N PHE A 88 -0.07 6.38 8.12
CA PHE A 88 0.43 6.06 6.79
C PHE A 88 -0.70 6.05 5.75
N THR A 89 -1.83 5.43 6.05
CA THR A 89 -2.97 5.38 5.12
C THR A 89 -3.51 6.77 4.80
N ARG A 90 -3.64 7.65 5.81
CA ARG A 90 -4.03 9.05 5.61
C ARG A 90 -3.02 9.81 4.75
N MET A 91 -1.73 9.65 5.04
CA MET A 91 -0.66 10.25 4.25
C MET A 91 -0.72 9.75 2.81
N ARG A 92 -0.81 8.44 2.58
CA ARG A 92 -0.87 7.81 1.25
C ARG A 92 -2.06 8.31 0.44
N ASN A 93 -3.25 8.38 1.03
CA ASN A 93 -4.45 8.91 0.38
C ASN A 93 -4.28 10.38 -0.06
N ARG A 94 -3.52 11.17 0.70
CA ARG A 94 -3.15 12.53 0.29
C ARG A 94 -2.05 12.55 -0.76
N LEU A 95 -1.20 11.52 -0.80
CA LEU A 95 -0.02 11.44 -1.68
C LEU A 95 -0.37 11.06 -3.12
N PHE A 96 -1.23 10.06 -3.29
CA PHE A 96 -1.53 9.47 -4.59
C PHE A 96 -3.02 9.23 -4.74
N SER A 97 -3.55 9.59 -5.90
CA SER A 97 -4.92 9.31 -6.31
C SER A 97 -4.93 8.51 -7.61
N GLY A 98 -6.04 7.83 -7.91
CA GLY A 98 -6.19 7.07 -9.16
C GLY A 98 -5.09 6.03 -9.33
N ILE A 99 -4.92 5.15 -8.34
CA ILE A 99 -4.03 3.98 -8.49
C ILE A 99 -4.90 2.80 -8.94
N SER A 100 -4.47 2.12 -9.99
CA SER A 100 -5.08 0.88 -10.45
C SER A 100 -4.09 -0.28 -10.39
N PHE A 101 -4.55 -1.45 -9.95
CA PHE A 101 -3.76 -2.68 -9.93
C PHE A 101 -4.46 -3.77 -10.75
N ALA A 102 -3.71 -4.51 -11.56
CA ALA A 102 -4.23 -5.78 -12.12
C ALA A 102 -4.50 -6.77 -10.99
N LYS A 103 -3.54 -6.86 -10.06
CA LYS A 103 -3.52 -7.81 -8.97
C LYS A 103 -2.98 -7.17 -7.69
N PHE A 104 -3.61 -7.44 -6.56
CA PHE A 104 -3.15 -6.98 -5.26
C PHE A 104 -3.08 -8.16 -4.28
N GLU A 105 -1.91 -8.39 -3.68
CA GLU A 105 -1.69 -9.48 -2.74
C GLU A 105 -1.72 -9.01 -1.29
N ILE A 106 -2.43 -9.73 -0.43
CA ILE A 106 -2.55 -9.45 1.00
C ILE A 106 -2.09 -10.69 1.75
N ARG A 107 -0.92 -10.59 2.40
CA ARG A 107 -0.31 -11.66 3.20
C ARG A 107 0.01 -11.15 4.60
N LEU A 108 -1.01 -11.09 5.44
CA LEU A 108 -0.88 -10.69 6.83
C LEU A 108 -0.74 -11.97 7.65
N THR A 109 0.44 -12.20 8.21
CA THR A 109 0.80 -13.42 8.97
C THR A 109 0.33 -13.35 10.42
N ALA A 110 -0.04 -12.17 10.91
CA ALA A 110 -0.47 -11.97 12.27
C ALA A 110 -1.85 -11.34 12.32
N ASP A 111 -2.64 -11.75 13.31
CA ASP A 111 -3.97 -11.23 13.59
C ASP A 111 -3.94 -9.81 14.19
N SER A 112 -2.74 -9.25 14.40
CA SER A 112 -2.48 -7.92 14.96
C SER A 112 -2.69 -6.78 13.97
N VAL A 113 -2.68 -7.02 12.66
CA VAL A 113 -3.02 -5.98 11.67
C VAL A 113 -4.53 -5.86 11.56
N PRO A 114 -5.13 -4.72 11.96
CA PRO A 114 -6.58 -4.57 11.92
C PRO A 114 -7.11 -4.65 10.48
N LEU A 115 -8.24 -5.33 10.30
CA LEU A 115 -8.99 -5.35 9.03
C LEU A 115 -9.25 -3.93 8.50
N GLU A 116 -9.56 -2.99 9.40
CA GLU A 116 -9.83 -1.60 9.07
C GLU A 116 -8.63 -0.90 8.40
N PHE A 117 -7.40 -1.20 8.83
CA PHE A 117 -6.21 -0.68 8.18
C PHE A 117 -6.14 -1.14 6.72
N THR A 118 -6.33 -2.44 6.48
CA THR A 118 -6.29 -3.03 5.13
C THR A 118 -7.36 -2.43 4.24
N ARG A 119 -8.60 -2.30 4.74
CA ARG A 119 -9.71 -1.64 4.04
C ARG A 119 -9.34 -0.22 3.64
N ASN A 120 -8.97 0.61 4.61
CA ASN A 120 -8.62 2.01 4.36
C ASN A 120 -7.41 2.14 3.40
N LEU A 121 -6.48 1.19 3.44
CA LEU A 121 -5.31 1.17 2.59
C LEU A 121 -5.63 0.87 1.12
N ILE A 122 -6.67 0.09 0.82
CA ILE A 122 -6.98 -0.30 -0.55
C ILE A 122 -8.28 0.30 -1.10
N ASP A 123 -9.07 0.98 -0.26
CA ASP A 123 -10.36 1.59 -0.61
C ASP A 123 -10.31 2.51 -1.84
N ASN A 124 -9.25 3.32 -1.97
CA ASN A 124 -9.07 4.24 -3.09
C ASN A 124 -8.36 3.62 -4.31
N PHE A 125 -8.21 2.29 -4.35
CA PHE A 125 -7.59 1.59 -5.47
C PHE A 125 -8.65 0.95 -6.36
N LYS A 126 -8.42 1.02 -7.67
CA LYS A 126 -9.13 0.15 -8.61
C LYS A 126 -8.35 -1.15 -8.75
N ILE A 127 -8.87 -2.25 -8.21
CA ILE A 127 -8.16 -3.54 -8.21
C ILE A 127 -8.88 -4.52 -9.14
N GLY A 128 -8.14 -5.20 -10.01
CA GLY A 128 -8.68 -6.24 -10.88
C GLY A 128 -8.88 -7.57 -10.16
N ALA A 129 -7.89 -7.99 -9.36
CA ALA A 129 -7.94 -9.20 -8.56
C ALA A 129 -7.27 -9.01 -7.19
N ILE A 130 -7.91 -9.48 -6.12
CA ILE A 130 -7.38 -9.50 -4.76
C ILE A 130 -7.00 -10.95 -4.43
N GLN A 131 -5.74 -11.15 -4.02
CA GLN A 131 -5.23 -12.41 -3.51
C GLN A 131 -5.04 -12.31 -2.00
N LEU A 132 -5.71 -13.22 -1.27
CA LEU A 132 -5.75 -13.25 0.19
C LEU A 132 -5.04 -14.52 0.65
N PHE A 133 -3.94 -14.38 1.38
CA PHE A 133 -3.27 -15.51 2.05
C PHE A 133 -3.80 -15.64 3.47
N VAL A 134 -4.27 -16.82 3.82
CA VAL A 134 -4.97 -17.09 5.08
C VAL A 134 -4.31 -18.26 5.79
N GLU A 135 -3.94 -18.03 7.05
CA GLU A 135 -3.26 -18.97 7.95
C GLU A 135 -4.07 -19.20 9.24
N SER A 136 -5.15 -18.44 9.48
CA SER A 136 -6.03 -18.55 10.66
C SER A 136 -7.52 -18.40 10.31
N GLU A 137 -8.42 -18.86 11.20
CA GLU A 137 -9.87 -18.67 11.05
C GLU A 137 -10.29 -17.19 11.07
N LEU A 138 -9.62 -16.38 11.90
CA LEU A 138 -9.83 -14.95 11.95
C LEU A 138 -9.42 -14.28 10.63
N GLN A 139 -8.28 -14.67 10.04
CA GLN A 139 -7.87 -14.21 8.72
C GLN A 139 -8.84 -14.63 7.62
N PHE A 140 -9.42 -15.84 7.71
CA PHE A 140 -10.45 -16.28 6.77
C PHE A 140 -11.70 -15.40 6.88
N THR A 141 -12.16 -15.13 8.10
CA THR A 141 -13.30 -14.24 8.35
C THR A 141 -13.05 -12.83 7.81
N ASN A 142 -11.86 -12.27 8.08
CA ASN A 142 -11.44 -10.99 7.55
C ASN A 142 -11.34 -10.97 6.02
N ALA A 143 -10.90 -12.08 5.42
CA ALA A 143 -10.86 -12.25 3.98
C ALA A 143 -12.26 -12.21 3.37
N LEU A 144 -13.23 -12.92 3.95
CA LEU A 144 -14.64 -12.89 3.50
C LEU A 144 -15.22 -11.47 3.58
N LEU A 145 -14.91 -10.73 4.64
CA LEU A 145 -15.34 -9.34 4.79
C LEU A 145 -14.73 -8.44 3.71
N LEU A 146 -13.43 -8.55 3.42
CA LEU A 146 -12.79 -7.82 2.32
C LEU A 146 -13.39 -8.20 0.97
N MET A 147 -13.72 -9.46 0.74
CA MET A 147 -14.36 -9.90 -0.50
C MET A 147 -15.73 -9.23 -0.69
N ALA A 148 -16.50 -9.09 0.39
CA ALA A 148 -17.77 -8.39 0.34
C ALA A 148 -17.60 -6.89 0.03
N ASP A 149 -16.63 -6.22 0.66
CA ASP A 149 -16.37 -4.79 0.45
C ASP A 149 -15.86 -4.49 -0.97
N PHE A 150 -15.11 -5.42 -1.56
CA PHE A 150 -14.48 -5.26 -2.87
C PHE A 150 -15.08 -6.18 -3.94
N ALA A 151 -16.39 -6.40 -3.91
CA ALA A 151 -17.12 -7.36 -4.75
C ALA A 151 -16.94 -7.18 -6.28
N SER A 152 -16.46 -6.02 -6.74
CA SER A 152 -16.13 -5.80 -8.15
C SER A 152 -14.79 -6.42 -8.59
N SER A 153 -13.92 -6.77 -7.64
CA SER A 153 -12.65 -7.44 -7.89
C SER A 153 -12.86 -8.94 -8.03
N LYS A 154 -11.98 -9.61 -8.78
CA LYS A 154 -11.84 -11.08 -8.66
C LYS A 154 -11.20 -11.41 -7.32
N HIS A 155 -11.61 -12.50 -6.68
CA HIS A 155 -11.04 -12.92 -5.40
C HIS A 155 -10.42 -14.30 -5.49
N ILE A 156 -9.24 -14.44 -4.90
CA ILE A 156 -8.51 -15.70 -4.81
C ILE A 156 -8.06 -15.84 -3.35
N VAL A 157 -8.53 -16.88 -2.67
CA VAL A 157 -8.13 -17.21 -1.30
C VAL A 157 -7.15 -18.37 -1.36
N ILE A 158 -6.00 -18.22 -0.71
CA ILE A 158 -4.92 -19.21 -0.65
C ILE A 158 -4.73 -19.59 0.81
N PHE A 159 -5.05 -20.83 1.15
CA PHE A 159 -4.77 -21.42 2.45
C PHE A 159 -3.32 -21.90 2.48
N LYS A 160 -2.65 -21.70 3.60
CA LYS A 160 -1.27 -22.11 3.83
C LYS A 160 -1.15 -23.02 5.04
#